data_AF-A0A3D4UIR2-F1
#
_entry.id   AF-A0A3D4UIR2-F1
#
_cell.length_a   1.000
_cell.length_b   1.000
_cell.length_c   1.000
_cell.angle_alpha   90.00
_cell.angle_beta   90.00
_cell.angle_gamma   90.00
#
_symmetry.space_group_name_H-M   'P 1'
#
loop_
_entity.id
_entity.type
_entity.pdbx_description
1 polymer ?
#
loop_
_entity_poly.entity_id
_entity_poly.type
_entity_poly.pdbx_seq_one_letter_code
_entity_poly.pdbx_strand_id
1 'polypeptide(L)'
;MFDTGQTSLTACINDGLIRLDQGTTVIELRSGLVNNGHIVLDAQNTTGSVLMSSLNEQTLSGSGSIELISREGDAATLAADLGTLTIGPDQLVYGHGKINGHIHNGEIINQGTIRATDPDYPLVLQGNHLGDGGAYIADHARLELVYPVILDSAVLSTVGTGKILASYGTLRNCTIESGTLRIEPANGEVLMEGDMVNNGQIIVDPSTLLVLGGDSTLSGDGVILLTPDAELELGTYTDLAAPMIYTGQQLVGAGMIRGRAMLDASIIANDPTQDLALGVQLTFLNDNEIRSEGASVVLDARTTLTGARLVGDQFVAGPLVELINTANESTIDILGDLTLRSGSENNGTIRLRSSMYDEAYSILKINGDEPVEGEGIIELENTIGHRHDSSQIRSVVNETARIGYGQRVIGGGRILGRVVIEGELAPSGPRPEMEVLDLVFDDNATLELELRSSTQDEPPRITMLPAGRVELNGTLRVTLPPEFSPSPGDTWQVVGSSTWKVPGTLSGQFNTIDLPELPLGMRFILDQGDDSLTLTASCTADFNGDGSINFLDVSLFTQLFVSHDPMSDLNADGVFDFFDVTEFVQAYAAGCPS
;
A
#
# COMPACT_ATOMS: atom_id res chain seq x y z
N MET A 1 41.23 -10.27 47.01
CA MET A 1 41.97 -9.64 45.90
C MET A 1 42.93 -10.68 45.35
N PHE A 2 42.84 -10.96 44.06
CA PHE A 2 43.85 -11.75 43.35
C PHE A 2 44.87 -10.77 42.74
N ASP A 3 46.15 -11.08 42.89
CA ASP A 3 47.25 -10.28 42.33
C ASP A 3 47.55 -10.74 40.89
N THR A 4 48.21 -9.90 40.09
CA THR A 4 48.41 -10.07 38.64
C THR A 4 48.75 -11.51 38.20
N GLY A 5 48.09 -12.02 37.14
CA GLY A 5 48.37 -13.35 36.57
C GLY A 5 47.12 -14.18 36.26
N GLN A 6 47.33 -15.46 35.89
CA GLN A 6 46.26 -16.43 35.63
C GLN A 6 46.04 -17.30 36.87
N THR A 7 44.81 -17.33 37.37
CA THR A 7 44.36 -18.19 38.48
C THR A 7 43.28 -19.13 38.00
N SER A 8 43.25 -20.37 38.48
CA SER A 8 42.16 -21.30 38.18
C SER A 8 41.31 -21.58 39.42
N LEU A 9 39.99 -21.55 39.25
CA LEU A 9 39.03 -21.96 40.28
C LEU A 9 38.48 -23.35 39.94
N THR A 10 38.53 -24.25 40.92
CA THR A 10 38.12 -25.65 40.77
C THR A 10 37.24 -26.03 41.95
N ALA A 11 35.95 -26.28 41.71
CA ALA A 11 34.97 -26.69 42.72
C ALA A 11 34.92 -25.75 43.94
N CYS A 12 34.90 -24.44 43.68
CA CYS A 12 34.89 -23.42 44.73
C CYS A 12 33.46 -23.02 45.10
N ILE A 13 33.28 -22.60 46.36
CA ILE A 13 32.10 -21.89 46.85
C ILE A 13 32.55 -20.48 47.24
N ASN A 14 31.91 -19.46 46.67
CA ASN A 14 32.09 -18.08 47.04
C ASN A 14 30.88 -17.58 47.84
N ASP A 15 31.06 -17.33 49.13
CA ASP A 15 30.05 -16.69 50.00
C ASP A 15 30.43 -15.23 50.35
N GLY A 16 31.50 -14.70 49.75
CA GLY A 16 32.07 -13.39 50.09
C GLY A 16 32.32 -12.51 48.87
N LEU A 17 33.24 -11.54 49.02
CA LEU A 17 33.67 -10.68 47.92
C LEU A 17 34.91 -11.25 47.23
N ILE A 18 34.80 -11.56 45.94
CA ILE A 18 35.94 -11.75 45.03
C ILE A 18 36.08 -10.48 44.21
N ARG A 19 37.23 -9.82 44.27
CA ARG A 19 37.53 -8.64 43.45
C ARG A 19 38.80 -8.86 42.64
N LEU A 20 38.70 -8.58 41.35
CA LEU A 20 39.78 -8.59 40.38
C LEU A 20 40.01 -7.14 39.92
N ASP A 21 41.07 -6.51 40.40
CA ASP A 21 41.32 -5.07 40.22
C ASP A 21 42.80 -4.71 40.06
N GLN A 22 43.67 -5.67 39.72
CA GLN A 22 45.11 -5.46 39.55
C GLN A 22 45.61 -5.98 38.19
N GLY A 23 46.26 -5.11 37.41
CA GLY A 23 46.92 -5.44 36.13
C GLY A 23 46.07 -6.29 35.18
N THR A 24 46.72 -7.14 34.37
CA THR A 24 46.03 -8.19 33.61
C THR A 24 45.77 -9.38 34.52
N THR A 25 44.50 -9.68 34.79
CA THR A 25 44.12 -10.81 35.64
C THR A 25 43.12 -11.71 34.92
N VAL A 26 43.39 -13.01 34.92
CA VAL A 26 42.53 -14.03 34.31
C VAL A 26 42.12 -15.03 35.39
N ILE A 27 40.82 -15.20 35.61
CA ILE A 27 40.26 -16.35 36.32
C ILE A 27 39.76 -17.37 35.30
N GLU A 28 40.29 -18.58 35.35
CA GLU A 28 39.83 -19.71 34.58
C GLU A 28 38.98 -20.66 35.43
N LEU A 29 37.74 -20.90 35.04
CA LEU A 29 36.84 -21.86 35.68
C LEU A 29 37.13 -23.27 35.14
N ARG A 30 37.47 -24.20 36.05
CA ARG A 30 37.84 -25.59 35.68
C ARG A 30 36.86 -26.66 36.17
N SER A 31 36.07 -26.41 37.22
CA SER A 31 35.11 -27.41 37.74
C SER A 31 33.94 -26.77 38.52
N GLY A 32 33.19 -25.89 37.87
CA GLY A 32 32.04 -25.17 38.44
C GLY A 32 32.40 -24.17 39.53
N LEU A 33 31.50 -23.22 39.77
CA LEU A 33 31.58 -22.25 40.86
C LEU A 33 30.18 -22.09 41.46
N VAL A 34 30.05 -22.31 42.76
CA VAL A 34 28.85 -21.89 43.51
C VAL A 34 29.11 -20.47 44.01
N ASN A 35 28.52 -19.47 43.37
CA ASN A 35 28.62 -18.07 43.76
C ASN A 35 27.36 -17.66 44.53
N ASN A 36 27.45 -17.53 45.85
CA ASN A 36 26.42 -16.92 46.70
C ASN A 36 26.80 -15.49 47.14
N GLY A 37 28.05 -15.10 46.89
CA GLY A 37 28.62 -13.80 47.23
C GLY A 37 28.61 -12.81 46.05
N HIS A 38 29.59 -11.92 46.03
CA HIS A 38 29.75 -10.89 45.01
C HIS A 38 31.11 -11.03 44.32
N ILE A 39 31.14 -11.11 43.00
CA ILE A 39 32.36 -11.13 42.18
C ILE A 39 32.42 -9.81 41.42
N VAL A 40 33.55 -9.10 41.47
CA VAL A 40 33.74 -7.84 40.75
C VAL A 40 34.93 -7.97 39.79
N LEU A 41 34.66 -7.77 38.50
CA LEU A 41 35.67 -7.63 37.45
C LEU A 41 35.90 -6.14 37.19
N ASP A 42 36.89 -5.55 37.87
CA ASP A 42 37.18 -4.11 37.81
C ASP A 42 38.43 -3.81 36.98
N ALA A 43 38.20 -3.32 35.75
CA ALA A 43 39.24 -2.85 34.86
C ALA A 43 39.39 -1.31 34.85
N GLN A 44 38.62 -0.54 35.64
CA GLN A 44 38.68 0.93 35.64
C GLN A 44 40.03 1.47 36.11
N ASN A 45 40.62 0.82 37.12
CA ASN A 45 41.84 1.28 37.77
C ASN A 45 43.09 0.49 37.38
N THR A 46 43.00 -0.34 36.34
CA THR A 46 44.10 -1.19 35.90
C THR A 46 44.63 -0.78 34.53
N THR A 47 45.88 -1.15 34.22
CA THR A 47 46.44 -1.00 32.87
C THR A 47 46.07 -2.15 31.93
N GLY A 48 45.54 -3.27 32.44
CA GLY A 48 45.26 -4.49 31.68
C GLY A 48 43.76 -4.82 31.59
N SER A 49 43.45 -5.98 31.01
CA SER A 49 42.09 -6.54 30.99
C SER A 49 41.88 -7.48 32.18
N VAL A 50 40.65 -7.49 32.69
CA VAL A 50 40.18 -8.41 33.72
C VAL A 50 39.21 -9.39 33.08
N LEU A 51 39.58 -10.66 33.07
CA LEU A 51 38.85 -11.73 32.41
C LEU A 51 38.46 -12.82 33.41
N MET A 52 37.20 -13.22 33.38
CA MET A 52 36.77 -14.51 33.91
C MET A 52 36.32 -15.36 32.73
N SER A 53 36.93 -16.54 32.54
CA SER A 53 36.58 -17.41 31.42
C SER A 53 36.49 -18.90 31.77
N SER A 54 35.78 -19.64 30.93
CA SER A 54 35.77 -21.11 30.92
C SER A 54 36.40 -21.67 29.64
N LEU A 55 37.13 -22.78 29.77
CA LEU A 55 37.67 -23.55 28.63
C LEU A 55 36.95 -24.89 28.38
N ASN A 56 35.99 -25.24 29.24
CA ASN A 56 35.12 -26.40 29.09
C ASN A 56 33.71 -26.01 29.56
N GLU A 57 32.78 -26.96 29.54
CA GLU A 57 31.45 -26.79 30.15
C GLU A 57 31.58 -26.43 31.64
N GLN A 58 31.05 -25.28 32.04
CA GLN A 58 31.05 -24.77 33.40
C GLN A 58 29.69 -24.18 33.76
N THR A 59 29.32 -24.28 35.03
CA THR A 59 28.10 -23.67 35.56
C THR A 59 28.44 -22.74 36.72
N LEU A 60 27.94 -21.51 36.64
CA LEU A 60 27.87 -20.55 37.73
C LEU A 60 26.53 -20.76 38.44
N SER A 61 26.57 -21.40 39.61
CA SER A 61 25.38 -21.72 40.41
C SER A 61 25.35 -20.88 41.70
N GLY A 62 24.29 -20.96 42.49
CA GLY A 62 24.10 -20.13 43.70
C GLY A 62 23.28 -18.87 43.40
N SER A 63 23.19 -17.95 44.37
CA SER A 63 22.33 -16.76 44.32
C SER A 63 23.09 -15.41 44.32
N GLY A 64 24.37 -15.45 44.00
CA GLY A 64 25.29 -14.32 44.03
C GLY A 64 25.28 -13.49 42.74
N SER A 65 26.12 -12.46 42.72
CA SER A 65 26.24 -11.55 41.58
C SER A 65 27.66 -11.44 41.04
N ILE A 66 27.76 -11.03 39.78
CA ILE A 66 28.98 -10.67 39.06
C ILE A 66 28.80 -9.24 38.52
N GLU A 67 29.67 -8.33 38.94
CA GLU A 67 29.71 -6.94 38.48
C GLU A 67 30.86 -6.73 37.50
N LEU A 68 30.55 -6.22 36.31
CA LEU A 68 31.52 -5.81 35.31
C LEU A 68 31.71 -4.29 35.38
N ILE A 69 32.96 -3.86 35.50
CA ILE A 69 33.35 -2.46 35.57
C ILE A 69 34.50 -2.24 34.58
N SER A 70 34.17 -1.79 33.37
CA SER A 70 35.10 -1.63 32.25
C SER A 70 35.45 -0.16 32.00
N ARG A 71 36.74 0.18 31.80
CA ARG A 71 37.12 1.56 31.43
C ARG A 71 36.74 1.93 29.99
N GLU A 72 36.74 0.93 29.11
CA GLU A 72 36.50 1.02 27.68
C GLU A 72 36.10 -0.37 27.17
N GLY A 73 35.05 -0.45 26.33
CA GLY A 73 34.65 -1.68 25.63
C GLY A 73 34.76 -2.95 26.49
N ASP A 74 35.74 -3.80 26.15
CA ASP A 74 35.92 -5.16 26.64
C ASP A 74 36.96 -5.37 27.75
N ALA A 75 37.42 -4.30 28.40
CA ALA A 75 38.45 -4.40 29.44
C ALA A 75 38.01 -5.26 30.64
N ALA A 76 36.72 -5.28 31.00
CA ALA A 76 36.15 -6.27 31.91
C ALA A 76 35.30 -7.28 31.11
N THR A 77 35.70 -8.55 31.11
CA THR A 77 35.06 -9.59 30.29
C THR A 77 34.68 -10.83 31.10
N LEU A 78 33.45 -11.30 30.91
CA LEU A 78 33.02 -12.66 31.22
C LEU A 78 32.96 -13.46 29.90
N ALA A 79 33.64 -14.60 29.81
CA ALA A 79 33.72 -15.33 28.54
C ALA A 79 33.54 -16.85 28.66
N ALA A 80 32.96 -17.44 27.62
CA ALA A 80 33.10 -18.84 27.31
C ALA A 80 34.11 -18.96 26.15
N ASP A 81 35.39 -19.16 26.48
CA ASP A 81 36.47 -19.21 25.48
C ASP A 81 36.42 -20.51 24.66
N LEU A 82 36.18 -21.63 25.36
CA LEU A 82 35.92 -22.96 24.79
C LEU A 82 34.83 -23.66 25.61
N GLY A 83 33.87 -24.30 24.94
CA GLY A 83 32.72 -24.94 25.58
C GLY A 83 31.68 -23.94 26.10
N THR A 84 30.85 -24.40 27.03
CA THR A 84 29.68 -23.64 27.50
C THR A 84 29.92 -23.03 28.88
N LEU A 85 29.52 -21.77 29.07
CA LEU A 85 29.39 -21.16 30.40
C LEU A 85 27.91 -20.89 30.70
N THR A 86 27.36 -21.67 31.64
CA THR A 86 25.98 -21.48 32.11
C THR A 86 25.93 -20.51 33.29
N ILE A 87 25.19 -19.41 33.15
CA ILE A 87 24.79 -18.50 34.22
C ILE A 87 23.48 -19.06 34.81
N GLY A 88 23.55 -19.61 36.02
CA GLY A 88 22.41 -20.26 36.66
C GLY A 88 21.25 -19.31 37.02
N PRO A 89 20.07 -19.86 37.35
CA PRO A 89 18.81 -19.10 37.39
C PRO A 89 18.78 -17.96 38.43
N ASP A 90 19.48 -18.11 39.55
CA ASP A 90 19.51 -17.11 40.62
C ASP A 90 20.76 -16.21 40.56
N GLN A 91 21.57 -16.32 39.50
CA GLN A 91 22.73 -15.43 39.31
C GLN A 91 22.34 -14.11 38.65
N LEU A 92 23.01 -13.04 39.05
CA LEU A 92 22.95 -11.73 38.39
C LEU A 92 24.32 -11.35 37.83
N VAL A 93 24.41 -11.09 36.53
CA VAL A 93 25.56 -10.45 35.89
C VAL A 93 25.16 -9.03 35.50
N TYR A 94 25.87 -8.01 35.98
CA TYR A 94 25.47 -6.61 35.75
C TYR A 94 26.64 -5.64 35.59
N GLY A 95 26.35 -4.40 35.20
CA GLY A 95 27.34 -3.32 35.04
C GLY A 95 27.58 -2.96 33.57
N HIS A 96 28.85 -2.76 33.21
CA HIS A 96 29.31 -2.45 31.85
C HIS A 96 30.62 -3.18 31.53
N GLY A 97 30.81 -3.59 30.28
CA GLY A 97 31.91 -4.48 29.88
C GLY A 97 31.48 -5.41 28.74
N LYS A 98 32.06 -6.61 28.67
CA LYS A 98 31.76 -7.59 27.62
C LYS A 98 31.35 -8.95 28.20
N ILE A 99 30.33 -9.57 27.61
CA ILE A 99 30.01 -10.98 27.79
C ILE A 99 30.18 -11.68 26.44
N ASN A 100 31.16 -12.59 26.37
CA ASN A 100 31.61 -13.16 25.11
C ASN A 100 31.42 -14.68 25.06
N GLY A 101 30.51 -15.14 24.20
CA GLY A 101 30.29 -16.56 23.92
C GLY A 101 31.02 -17.06 22.67
N HIS A 102 32.07 -16.40 22.18
CA HIS A 102 32.94 -16.83 21.07
C HIS A 102 32.30 -17.70 19.97
N ILE A 103 31.96 -17.10 18.81
CA ILE A 103 31.20 -17.72 17.70
C ILE A 103 31.62 -19.14 17.23
N HIS A 104 32.88 -19.54 17.37
CA HIS A 104 33.36 -20.82 16.82
C HIS A 104 33.38 -21.95 17.84
N ASN A 105 33.59 -21.65 19.12
CA ASN A 105 33.96 -22.66 20.11
C ASN A 105 33.37 -22.40 21.51
N GLY A 106 32.69 -21.28 21.72
CA GLY A 106 32.07 -20.90 22.98
C GLY A 106 30.56 -20.82 22.89
N GLU A 107 29.90 -20.84 24.04
CA GLU A 107 28.49 -20.48 24.19
C GLU A 107 28.21 -19.98 25.61
N ILE A 108 27.50 -18.87 25.74
CA ILE A 108 26.90 -18.44 26.99
C ILE A 108 25.49 -19.02 27.07
N ILE A 109 25.18 -19.81 28.10
CA ILE A 109 23.80 -20.17 28.42
C ILE A 109 23.33 -19.29 29.57
N ASN A 110 22.33 -18.45 29.34
CA ASN A 110 21.76 -17.59 30.37
C ASN A 110 20.44 -18.16 30.89
N GLN A 111 20.45 -18.65 32.13
CA GLN A 111 19.24 -18.99 32.89
C GLN A 111 18.90 -17.91 33.93
N GLY A 112 19.87 -17.06 34.27
CA GLY A 112 19.74 -16.00 35.27
C GLY A 112 19.41 -14.63 34.68
N THR A 113 19.95 -13.56 35.26
CA THR A 113 19.75 -12.19 34.77
C THR A 113 21.06 -11.58 34.29
N ILE A 114 21.09 -11.08 33.06
CA ILE A 114 22.12 -10.20 32.53
C ILE A 114 21.53 -8.79 32.44
N ARG A 115 22.15 -7.81 33.12
CA ARG A 115 21.58 -6.46 33.25
C ARG A 115 22.61 -5.35 33.00
N ALA A 116 22.46 -4.61 31.92
CA ALA A 116 23.19 -3.35 31.75
C ALA A 116 22.63 -2.31 32.71
N THR A 117 23.50 -1.65 33.49
CA THR A 117 23.08 -0.68 34.53
C THR A 117 23.85 0.63 34.51
N ASP A 118 24.82 0.77 33.59
CA ASP A 118 25.63 1.99 33.46
C ASP A 118 25.11 2.86 32.30
N PRO A 119 24.71 4.12 32.54
CA PRO A 119 24.19 5.00 31.48
C PRO A 119 25.28 5.50 30.53
N ASP A 120 26.53 5.58 30.98
CA ASP A 120 27.63 6.16 30.23
C ASP A 120 28.32 5.11 29.35
N TYR A 121 28.44 3.87 29.86
CA TYR A 121 29.15 2.77 29.19
C TYR A 121 28.25 1.55 28.92
N PRO A 122 28.35 0.92 27.74
CA PRO A 122 27.49 -0.21 27.41
C PRO A 122 27.96 -1.52 28.07
N LEU A 123 27.00 -2.43 28.27
CA LEU A 123 27.27 -3.85 28.38
C LEU A 123 27.16 -4.47 26.98
N VAL A 124 28.21 -5.13 26.52
CA VAL A 124 28.32 -5.67 25.17
C VAL A 124 28.13 -7.19 25.18
N LEU A 125 27.24 -7.69 24.32
CA LEU A 125 27.12 -9.11 24.00
C LEU A 125 27.80 -9.40 22.67
N GLN A 126 28.66 -10.43 22.66
CA GLN A 126 29.33 -10.92 21.47
C GLN A 126 29.39 -12.45 21.48
N GLY A 127 29.42 -13.08 20.31
CA GLY A 127 29.49 -14.53 20.20
C GLY A 127 28.12 -15.21 20.32
N ASN A 128 28.12 -16.48 20.70
CA ASN A 128 26.92 -17.29 20.83
C ASN A 128 26.31 -17.13 22.24
N HIS A 129 25.04 -16.79 22.29
CA HIS A 129 24.25 -16.67 23.53
C HIS A 129 22.94 -17.43 23.37
N LEU A 130 22.65 -18.33 24.30
CA LEU A 130 21.38 -19.03 24.42
C LEU A 130 20.67 -18.57 25.69
N GLY A 131 19.51 -17.95 25.53
CA GLY A 131 18.57 -17.67 26.62
C GLY A 131 17.80 -18.93 26.98
N ASP A 132 18.18 -19.60 28.07
CA ASP A 132 17.47 -20.77 28.60
C ASP A 132 16.56 -20.34 29.76
N GLY A 133 15.62 -19.43 29.45
CA GLY A 133 14.74 -18.79 30.43
C GLY A 133 15.34 -17.58 31.16
N GLY A 134 16.61 -17.23 30.89
CA GLY A 134 17.26 -16.06 31.47
C GLY A 134 16.90 -14.73 30.79
N ALA A 135 16.94 -13.65 31.57
CA ALA A 135 16.58 -12.30 31.15
C ALA A 135 17.81 -11.48 30.73
N TYR A 136 17.62 -10.62 29.72
CA TYR A 136 18.58 -9.66 29.20
C TYR A 136 17.98 -8.25 29.26
N ILE A 137 18.48 -7.43 30.18
CA ILE A 137 17.81 -6.19 30.59
C ILE A 137 18.72 -4.99 30.36
N ALA A 138 18.21 -3.95 29.69
CA ALA A 138 18.84 -2.63 29.66
C ALA A 138 18.14 -1.69 30.64
N ASP A 139 18.75 -1.38 31.79
CA ASP A 139 18.14 -0.57 32.85
C ASP A 139 18.78 0.81 32.95
N HIS A 140 18.08 1.82 32.39
CA HIS A 140 18.61 3.19 32.20
C HIS A 140 19.99 3.23 31.49
N ALA A 141 20.35 2.15 30.80
CA ALA A 141 21.67 1.85 30.27
C ALA A 141 21.59 1.28 28.84
N ARG A 142 22.74 0.99 28.24
CA ARG A 142 22.84 0.38 26.91
C ARG A 142 23.29 -1.07 26.99
N LEU A 143 22.50 -1.96 26.39
CA LEU A 143 22.90 -3.34 26.08
C LEU A 143 23.15 -3.42 24.57
N GLU A 144 24.39 -3.62 24.17
CA GLU A 144 24.82 -3.60 22.77
C GLU A 144 25.04 -5.02 22.26
N LEU A 145 24.37 -5.38 21.16
CA LEU A 145 24.48 -6.64 20.44
C LEU A 145 25.44 -6.43 19.27
N VAL A 146 26.68 -6.89 19.43
CA VAL A 146 27.80 -6.50 18.55
C VAL A 146 28.30 -7.68 17.71
N TYR A 147 28.70 -7.35 16.48
CA TYR A 147 29.15 -8.34 15.51
C TYR A 147 30.31 -9.22 15.97
N PRO A 148 30.29 -10.51 15.62
CA PRO A 148 29.08 -11.31 15.37
C PRO A 148 28.44 -11.71 16.71
N VAL A 149 27.13 -11.52 16.81
CA VAL A 149 26.29 -12.04 17.90
C VAL A 149 25.23 -12.96 17.30
N ILE A 150 25.09 -14.13 17.91
CA ILE A 150 23.96 -15.03 17.69
C ILE A 150 23.27 -15.12 19.06
N LEU A 151 22.08 -14.54 19.15
CA LEU A 151 21.28 -14.55 20.35
C LEU A 151 20.05 -15.42 20.08
N ASP A 152 19.97 -16.58 20.72
CA ASP A 152 18.89 -17.54 20.57
C ASP A 152 18.04 -17.58 21.84
N SER A 153 16.72 -17.62 21.72
CA SER A 153 15.77 -17.85 22.81
C SER A 153 15.85 -16.84 23.97
N ALA A 154 16.42 -15.66 23.71
CA ALA A 154 16.59 -14.62 24.72
C ALA A 154 15.30 -13.85 25.00
N VAL A 155 15.08 -13.52 26.28
CA VAL A 155 14.04 -12.58 26.71
C VAL A 155 14.68 -11.20 26.96
N LEU A 156 14.34 -10.25 26.10
CA LEU A 156 14.88 -8.90 26.05
C LEU A 156 13.88 -7.90 26.65
N SER A 157 14.34 -7.02 27.55
CA SER A 157 13.52 -5.91 28.05
C SER A 157 14.31 -4.66 28.37
N THR A 158 13.65 -3.50 28.38
CA THR A 158 14.26 -2.24 28.84
C THR A 158 13.49 -1.60 29.99
N VAL A 159 14.23 -0.90 30.86
CA VAL A 159 13.69 -0.16 32.01
C VAL A 159 14.12 1.30 31.93
N GLY A 160 13.18 2.20 32.15
CA GLY A 160 13.43 3.64 32.11
C GLY A 160 13.93 4.11 30.75
N THR A 161 15.10 4.75 30.71
CA THR A 161 15.73 5.22 29.46
C THR A 161 16.59 4.16 28.77
N GLY A 162 16.55 2.91 29.25
CA GLY A 162 17.38 1.83 28.74
C GLY A 162 17.08 1.48 27.28
N LYS A 163 18.11 1.08 26.55
CA LYS A 163 18.03 0.71 25.12
C LYS A 163 18.83 -0.55 24.86
N ILE A 164 18.26 -1.45 24.05
CA ILE A 164 18.99 -2.55 23.44
C ILE A 164 19.34 -2.12 22.02
N LEU A 165 20.62 -2.15 21.67
CA LEU A 165 21.13 -1.68 20.38
C LEU A 165 21.68 -2.88 19.62
N ALA A 166 21.20 -3.11 18.41
CA ALA A 166 21.68 -4.17 17.53
C ALA A 166 22.18 -3.55 16.23
N SER A 167 23.43 -3.79 15.88
CA SER A 167 23.99 -3.24 14.64
C SER A 167 24.29 -4.31 13.60
N TYR A 168 24.63 -5.53 14.02
CA TYR A 168 24.87 -6.64 13.09
C TYR A 168 24.88 -7.98 13.83
N GLY A 169 24.03 -8.93 13.43
CA GLY A 169 23.90 -10.23 14.09
C GLY A 169 22.59 -10.95 13.79
N THR A 170 22.40 -12.10 14.45
CA THR A 170 21.21 -12.94 14.30
C THR A 170 20.48 -13.04 15.64
N LEU A 171 19.19 -12.71 15.63
CA LEU A 171 18.25 -12.94 16.72
C LEU A 171 17.34 -14.10 16.33
N ARG A 172 17.40 -15.19 17.08
CA ARG A 172 16.60 -16.39 16.82
C ARG A 172 15.67 -16.66 17.98
N ASN A 173 14.39 -16.95 17.71
CA ASN A 173 13.40 -17.32 18.73
C ASN A 173 13.31 -16.34 19.93
N CYS A 174 13.68 -15.08 19.73
CA CYS A 174 13.80 -14.12 20.81
C CYS A 174 12.46 -13.46 21.12
N THR A 175 12.27 -13.11 22.39
CA THR A 175 11.12 -12.36 22.89
C THR A 175 11.56 -10.98 23.33
N ILE A 176 11.05 -9.94 22.68
CA ILE A 176 11.10 -8.56 23.17
C ILE A 176 9.89 -8.39 24.07
N GLU A 177 10.09 -8.58 25.37
CA GLU A 177 9.03 -8.58 26.37
C GLU A 177 8.45 -7.17 26.57
N SER A 178 9.31 -6.16 26.55
CA SER A 178 8.91 -4.75 26.66
C SER A 178 10.05 -3.81 26.28
N GLY A 179 9.74 -2.54 26.06
CA GLY A 179 10.76 -1.51 25.83
C GLY A 179 11.24 -1.43 24.39
N THR A 180 12.49 -1.01 24.18
CA THR A 180 13.00 -0.66 22.85
C THR A 180 14.20 -1.51 22.45
N LEU A 181 14.07 -2.20 21.31
CA LEU A 181 15.18 -2.70 20.51
C LEU A 181 15.42 -1.74 19.34
N ARG A 182 16.64 -1.22 19.19
CA ARG A 182 17.00 -0.29 18.13
C ARG A 182 18.02 -0.93 17.20
N ILE A 183 17.70 -0.97 15.91
CA ILE A 183 18.59 -1.42 14.85
C ILE A 183 19.39 -0.21 14.38
N GLU A 184 20.71 -0.24 14.56
CA GLU A 184 21.59 0.91 14.30
C GLU A 184 22.47 0.69 13.04
N PRO A 185 22.91 1.77 12.38
CA PRO A 185 23.78 1.69 11.21
C PRO A 185 25.08 0.95 11.45
N ALA A 186 25.32 -0.11 10.66
CA ALA A 186 26.61 -0.77 10.55
C ALA A 186 26.79 -1.36 9.14
N ASN A 187 27.97 -1.94 8.88
CA ASN A 187 28.30 -2.57 7.59
C ASN A 187 27.62 -3.97 7.41
N GLY A 188 26.42 -4.18 7.97
CA GLY A 188 25.75 -5.48 7.97
C GLY A 188 24.25 -5.37 8.29
N GLU A 189 23.57 -6.51 8.33
CA GLU A 189 22.12 -6.62 8.54
C GLU A 189 21.79 -7.28 9.88
N VAL A 190 20.69 -6.87 10.52
CA VAL A 190 20.16 -7.64 11.65
C VAL A 190 19.15 -8.64 11.10
N LEU A 191 19.46 -9.93 11.24
CA LEU A 191 18.57 -11.03 10.85
C LEU A 191 17.75 -11.48 12.05
N MET A 192 16.43 -11.44 11.93
CA MET A 192 15.48 -12.07 12.84
C MET A 192 14.95 -13.35 12.21
N GLU A 193 15.02 -14.47 12.93
CA GLU A 193 14.56 -15.77 12.43
C GLU A 193 13.92 -16.65 13.50
N GLY A 194 13.13 -17.62 13.05
CA GLY A 194 12.37 -18.52 13.94
C GLY A 194 11.15 -17.84 14.54
N ASP A 195 10.74 -18.27 15.74
CA ASP A 195 9.53 -17.81 16.39
C ASP A 195 9.79 -16.57 17.26
N MET A 196 9.59 -15.40 16.68
CA MET A 196 9.83 -14.11 17.33
C MET A 196 8.57 -13.60 18.03
N VAL A 197 8.77 -12.98 19.20
CA VAL A 197 7.72 -12.26 19.92
C VAL A 197 8.16 -10.82 20.12
N ASN A 198 7.33 -9.86 19.71
CA ASN A 198 7.56 -8.44 19.91
C ASN A 198 6.36 -7.83 20.64
N ASN A 199 6.51 -7.50 21.92
CA ASN A 199 5.53 -6.74 22.70
C ASN A 199 6.03 -5.31 23.01
N GLY A 200 7.15 -4.93 22.40
CA GLY A 200 7.79 -3.63 22.59
C GLY A 200 7.82 -2.84 21.30
N GLN A 201 8.88 -2.04 21.15
CA GLN A 201 9.14 -1.28 19.95
C GLN A 201 10.48 -1.72 19.35
N ILE A 202 10.45 -2.15 18.09
CA ILE A 202 11.65 -2.30 17.27
C ILE A 202 11.77 -1.03 16.44
N ILE A 203 12.83 -0.24 16.63
CA ILE A 203 13.11 0.96 15.83
C ILE A 203 14.20 0.64 14.83
N VAL A 204 13.94 0.88 13.55
CA VAL A 204 14.90 0.67 12.46
C VAL A 204 15.40 2.04 12.00
N ASP A 205 16.68 2.31 12.21
CA ASP A 205 17.28 3.63 11.96
C ASP A 205 17.53 3.91 10.47
N PRO A 206 17.80 5.17 10.09
CA PRO A 206 18.08 5.52 8.71
C PRO A 206 19.28 4.76 8.16
N SER A 207 19.22 4.36 6.88
CA SER A 207 20.28 3.59 6.23
C SER A 207 20.59 2.25 6.91
N THR A 208 19.60 1.63 7.57
CA THR A 208 19.71 0.30 8.16
C THR A 208 18.76 -0.69 7.50
N LEU A 209 19.15 -1.97 7.53
CA LEU A 209 18.36 -3.09 7.03
C LEU A 209 18.04 -4.05 8.18
N LEU A 210 16.75 -4.22 8.45
CA LEU A 210 16.22 -5.31 9.26
C LEU A 210 15.66 -6.40 8.34
N VAL A 211 16.07 -7.65 8.55
CA VAL A 211 15.60 -8.80 7.78
C VAL A 211 14.80 -9.72 8.68
N LEU A 212 13.57 -10.07 8.27
CA LEU A 212 12.79 -11.15 8.86
C LEU A 212 12.88 -12.37 7.93
N GLY A 213 13.52 -13.46 8.36
CA GLY A 213 13.80 -14.61 7.50
C GLY A 213 12.54 -15.33 6.98
N GLY A 214 12.66 -16.05 5.86
CA GLY A 214 11.55 -16.70 5.15
C GLY A 214 10.63 -17.62 5.96
N ASP A 215 11.17 -18.40 6.89
CA ASP A 215 10.42 -19.35 7.73
C ASP A 215 10.03 -18.76 9.11
N SER A 216 10.15 -17.43 9.28
CA SER A 216 9.99 -16.80 10.59
C SER A 216 8.54 -16.47 10.91
N THR A 217 8.23 -16.43 12.20
CA THR A 217 6.97 -15.87 12.69
C THR A 217 7.25 -14.66 13.57
N LEU A 218 6.38 -13.65 13.50
CA LEU A 218 6.40 -12.51 14.40
C LEU A 218 5.03 -12.36 15.05
N SER A 219 4.99 -12.51 16.37
CA SER A 219 3.79 -12.42 17.19
C SER A 219 3.94 -11.36 18.29
N GLY A 220 2.85 -11.09 19.04
CA GLY A 220 2.82 -10.08 20.10
C GLY A 220 2.01 -8.83 19.69
N ASP A 221 2.05 -7.79 20.51
CA ASP A 221 1.30 -6.53 20.33
C ASP A 221 2.19 -5.29 20.08
N GLY A 222 3.46 -5.53 19.76
CA GLY A 222 4.47 -4.52 19.54
C GLY A 222 4.44 -3.86 18.16
N VAL A 223 5.35 -2.90 18.00
CA VAL A 223 5.48 -2.07 16.80
C VAL A 223 6.87 -2.23 16.20
N ILE A 224 6.94 -2.36 14.88
CA ILE A 224 8.16 -2.07 14.11
C ILE A 224 8.02 -0.66 13.56
N LEU A 225 8.87 0.25 14.02
CA LEU A 225 8.93 1.64 13.57
C LEU A 225 10.10 1.80 12.59
N LEU A 226 9.77 2.06 11.33
CA LEU A 226 10.71 2.40 10.28
C LEU A 226 10.90 3.92 10.24
N THR A 227 12.14 4.36 10.43
CA THR A 227 12.48 5.78 10.28
C THR A 227 12.81 6.11 8.80
N PRO A 228 12.93 7.39 8.43
CA PRO A 228 13.26 7.73 7.05
C PRO A 228 14.54 7.04 6.56
N ASP A 229 14.52 6.54 5.32
CA ASP A 229 15.59 5.75 4.69
C ASP A 229 15.91 4.40 5.38
N ALA A 230 15.05 3.91 6.28
CA ALA A 230 15.15 2.55 6.83
C ALA A 230 14.60 1.51 5.84
N GLU A 231 15.14 0.30 5.89
CA GLU A 231 14.67 -0.83 5.09
C GLU A 231 14.24 -2.01 5.98
N LEU A 232 13.06 -2.57 5.68
CA LEU A 232 12.58 -3.83 6.21
C LEU A 232 12.42 -4.84 5.07
N GLU A 233 13.15 -5.94 5.15
CA GLU A 233 13.02 -7.06 4.22
C GLU A 233 12.25 -8.21 4.88
N LEU A 234 11.10 -8.52 4.30
CA LEU A 234 10.23 -9.61 4.72
C LEU A 234 10.50 -10.83 3.85
N GLY A 235 11.37 -11.73 4.32
CA GLY A 235 11.87 -12.85 3.55
C GLY A 235 12.62 -12.41 2.29
N THR A 236 13.40 -13.33 1.74
CA THR A 236 14.01 -13.12 0.42
C THR A 236 13.11 -13.69 -0.68
N TYR A 237 13.21 -13.15 -1.89
CA TYR A 237 12.55 -13.73 -3.07
C TYR A 237 13.03 -15.16 -3.39
N THR A 238 14.15 -15.60 -2.81
CA THR A 238 14.70 -16.96 -2.97
C THR A 238 14.25 -17.95 -1.91
N ASP A 239 13.61 -17.49 -0.84
CA ASP A 239 13.14 -18.37 0.21
C ASP A 239 12.06 -19.30 -0.32
N LEU A 240 11.89 -20.46 0.30
CA LEU A 240 10.81 -21.39 -0.04
C LEU A 240 9.51 -21.05 0.71
N ALA A 241 9.62 -20.41 1.88
CA ALA A 241 8.51 -19.91 2.68
C ALA A 241 8.50 -18.38 2.75
N ALA A 242 7.40 -17.83 3.26
CA ALA A 242 7.25 -16.40 3.51
C ALA A 242 6.98 -16.20 5.02
N PRO A 243 7.58 -15.17 5.65
CA PRO A 243 7.34 -14.93 7.06
C PRO A 243 5.87 -14.62 7.33
N MET A 244 5.43 -15.02 8.52
CA MET A 244 4.09 -14.78 9.05
C MET A 244 4.13 -13.68 10.10
N ILE A 245 3.45 -12.56 9.87
CA ILE A 245 3.28 -11.50 10.86
C ILE A 245 1.86 -11.59 11.42
N TYR A 246 1.73 -11.90 12.70
CA TYR A 246 0.44 -12.17 13.34
C TYR A 246 -0.26 -10.90 13.85
N THR A 247 -1.54 -11.07 14.17
CA THR A 247 -2.40 -10.05 14.77
C THR A 247 -1.79 -9.41 16.02
N GLY A 248 -2.02 -8.11 16.17
CA GLY A 248 -1.45 -7.27 17.22
C GLY A 248 -0.20 -6.50 16.79
N GLN A 249 0.58 -7.02 15.84
CA GLN A 249 1.74 -6.29 15.31
C GLN A 249 1.32 -5.10 14.45
N GLN A 250 2.17 -4.07 14.43
CA GLN A 250 2.05 -2.94 13.51
C GLN A 250 3.39 -2.63 12.85
N LEU A 251 3.38 -2.40 11.53
CA LEU A 251 4.51 -1.86 10.79
C LEU A 251 4.23 -0.39 10.51
N VAL A 252 5.03 0.51 11.06
CA VAL A 252 4.71 1.94 11.14
C VAL A 252 5.88 2.79 10.65
N GLY A 253 5.60 3.91 9.97
CA GLY A 253 6.59 4.96 9.69
C GLY A 253 6.85 5.21 8.21
N ALA A 254 8.12 5.31 7.82
CA ALA A 254 8.59 5.65 6.48
C ALA A 254 9.60 4.63 5.94
N GLY A 255 10.30 4.98 4.85
CA GLY A 255 11.34 4.14 4.29
C GLY A 255 10.78 3.10 3.34
N MET A 256 11.39 1.91 3.29
CA MET A 256 11.04 0.87 2.34
C MET A 256 10.75 -0.46 3.04
N ILE A 257 9.62 -1.07 2.68
CA ILE A 257 9.34 -2.49 2.96
C ILE A 257 9.47 -3.25 1.65
N ARG A 258 10.20 -4.37 1.65
CA ARG A 258 10.37 -5.25 0.48
C ARG A 258 10.26 -6.72 0.82
N GLY A 259 10.19 -7.56 -0.21
CA GLY A 259 10.14 -9.02 -0.07
C GLY A 259 8.72 -9.56 -0.17
N ARG A 260 8.39 -10.63 0.55
CA ARG A 260 7.07 -11.24 0.56
C ARG A 260 6.68 -11.72 1.95
N ALA A 261 5.40 -11.61 2.30
CA ALA A 261 4.92 -12.08 3.60
C ALA A 261 3.44 -12.41 3.58
N MET A 262 3.04 -13.20 4.57
CA MET A 262 1.64 -13.35 4.96
C MET A 262 1.40 -12.45 6.17
N LEU A 263 0.43 -11.54 6.05
CA LEU A 263 0.14 -10.54 7.08
C LEU A 263 -1.24 -10.75 7.69
N ASP A 264 -1.24 -10.84 9.01
CA ASP A 264 -2.38 -10.56 9.85
C ASP A 264 -2.14 -9.30 10.69
N ALA A 265 -1.51 -8.27 10.09
CA ALA A 265 -1.05 -7.07 10.77
C ALA A 265 -1.32 -5.83 9.93
N SER A 266 -1.31 -4.65 10.57
CA SER A 266 -1.53 -3.37 9.88
C SER A 266 -0.21 -2.74 9.44
N ILE A 267 -0.25 -2.05 8.30
CA ILE A 267 0.84 -1.18 7.82
C ILE A 267 0.35 0.26 7.89
N ILE A 268 1.12 1.17 8.48
CA ILE A 268 0.71 2.57 8.71
C ILE A 268 1.84 3.51 8.29
N ALA A 269 1.61 4.27 7.22
CA ALA A 269 2.50 5.35 6.81
C ALA A 269 2.11 6.65 7.51
N ASN A 270 2.87 7.04 8.53
CA ASN A 270 2.54 8.20 9.37
C ASN A 270 3.68 9.19 9.61
N ASP A 271 4.78 9.07 8.87
CA ASP A 271 5.89 10.00 8.96
C ASP A 271 5.67 11.20 8.01
N PRO A 272 5.54 12.43 8.51
CA PRO A 272 5.22 13.59 7.67
C PRO A 272 6.40 14.04 6.79
N THR A 273 7.57 13.43 6.91
CA THR A 273 8.80 13.86 6.23
C THR A 273 9.16 12.99 5.03
N GLN A 274 8.69 11.73 4.99
CA GLN A 274 8.96 10.80 3.90
C GLN A 274 7.83 9.77 3.76
N ASP A 275 7.47 9.46 2.52
CA ASP A 275 6.51 8.42 2.18
C ASP A 275 7.01 7.01 2.58
N LEU A 276 6.07 6.09 2.77
CA LEU A 276 6.38 4.67 2.93
C LEU A 276 6.32 3.98 1.56
N ALA A 277 7.45 3.45 1.10
CA ALA A 277 7.53 2.67 -0.13
C ALA A 277 7.34 1.17 0.15
N LEU A 278 6.50 0.53 -0.66
CA LEU A 278 6.25 -0.90 -0.65
C LEU A 278 6.76 -1.49 -1.96
N GLY A 279 7.69 -2.44 -1.90
CA GLY A 279 8.21 -3.23 -3.02
C GLY A 279 8.06 -4.72 -2.74
N VAL A 280 6.80 -5.15 -2.57
CA VAL A 280 6.43 -6.36 -1.81
C VAL A 280 5.44 -7.27 -2.53
N GLN A 281 5.40 -8.54 -2.13
CA GLN A 281 4.28 -9.46 -2.38
C GLN A 281 3.61 -9.84 -1.06
N LEU A 282 2.48 -9.20 -0.74
CA LEU A 282 1.79 -9.40 0.54
C LEU A 282 0.46 -10.12 0.34
N THR A 283 0.22 -11.15 1.16
CA THR A 283 -1.08 -11.80 1.30
C THR A 283 -1.66 -11.50 2.68
N PHE A 284 -2.77 -10.78 2.73
CA PHE A 284 -3.47 -10.47 3.97
C PHE A 284 -4.48 -11.58 4.28
N LEU A 285 -4.48 -12.06 5.53
CA LEU A 285 -5.32 -13.19 5.95
C LEU A 285 -6.70 -12.81 6.47
N ASN A 286 -6.87 -11.57 6.91
CA ASN A 286 -8.10 -10.97 7.39
C ASN A 286 -8.24 -9.57 6.75
N ASP A 287 -9.29 -8.82 7.09
CA ASP A 287 -9.58 -7.45 6.60
C ASP A 287 -8.61 -6.38 7.14
N ASN A 288 -7.31 -6.69 7.10
CA ASN A 288 -6.24 -5.85 7.57
C ASN A 288 -5.96 -4.71 6.59
N GLU A 289 -5.48 -3.61 7.16
CA GLU A 289 -5.38 -2.34 6.47
C GLU A 289 -3.95 -1.93 6.20
N ILE A 290 -3.77 -1.28 5.05
CA ILE A 290 -2.67 -0.36 4.81
C ILE A 290 -3.24 1.04 4.95
N ARG A 291 -2.67 1.85 5.84
CA ARG A 291 -3.13 3.20 6.16
C ARG A 291 -2.13 4.26 5.72
N SER A 292 -2.62 5.28 5.02
CA SER A 292 -1.92 6.55 4.78
C SER A 292 -2.42 7.59 5.77
N GLU A 293 -1.59 7.96 6.76
CA GLU A 293 -1.91 8.91 7.84
C GLU A 293 -0.92 10.08 7.85
N GLY A 294 -1.06 11.03 6.92
CA GLY A 294 -0.17 12.19 6.82
C GLY A 294 1.09 11.98 5.97
N ALA A 295 1.27 10.79 5.40
CA ALA A 295 2.28 10.46 4.39
C ALA A 295 1.65 9.58 3.30
N SER A 296 2.15 9.63 2.07
CA SER A 296 1.65 8.74 1.02
C SER A 296 2.21 7.33 1.20
N VAL A 297 1.46 6.33 0.74
CA VAL A 297 2.00 4.98 0.52
C VAL A 297 2.33 4.82 -0.96
N VAL A 298 3.60 4.59 -1.27
CA VAL A 298 4.07 4.37 -2.63
C VAL A 298 4.15 2.87 -2.90
N LEU A 299 3.30 2.37 -3.79
CA LEU A 299 3.36 1.00 -4.30
C LEU A 299 4.39 0.97 -5.43
N ASP A 300 5.61 0.59 -5.12
CA ASP A 300 6.74 0.56 -6.06
C ASP A 300 6.65 -0.66 -7.00
N ALA A 301 7.64 -0.77 -7.89
CA ALA A 301 7.66 -1.73 -8.98
C ALA A 301 7.43 -3.17 -8.50
N ARG A 302 6.46 -3.84 -9.15
CA ARG A 302 6.09 -5.24 -8.88
C ARG A 302 5.47 -5.50 -7.52
N THR A 303 4.87 -4.48 -6.92
CA THR A 303 4.05 -4.67 -5.72
C THR A 303 2.80 -5.50 -6.03
N THR A 304 2.57 -6.56 -5.26
CA THR A 304 1.35 -7.37 -5.32
C THR A 304 0.70 -7.38 -3.94
N LEU A 305 -0.52 -6.90 -3.84
CA LEU A 305 -1.32 -6.96 -2.62
C LEU A 305 -2.51 -7.89 -2.85
N THR A 306 -2.68 -8.86 -1.96
CA THR A 306 -3.83 -9.79 -1.98
C THR A 306 -4.61 -9.67 -0.68
N GLY A 307 -5.90 -9.35 -0.75
CA GLY A 307 -6.76 -9.26 0.44
C GLY A 307 -6.61 -7.99 1.27
N ALA A 308 -5.92 -6.96 0.76
CA ALA A 308 -5.67 -5.74 1.52
C ALA A 308 -6.87 -4.78 1.51
N ARG A 309 -6.99 -3.96 2.56
CA ARG A 309 -7.85 -2.77 2.57
C ARG A 309 -6.99 -1.51 2.58
N LEU A 310 -7.12 -0.65 1.57
CA LEU A 310 -6.34 0.58 1.41
C LEU A 310 -7.16 1.75 1.95
N VAL A 311 -6.66 2.41 3.01
CA VAL A 311 -7.39 3.43 3.76
C VAL A 311 -6.52 4.66 4.02
N GLY A 312 -7.15 5.82 4.20
CA GLY A 312 -6.47 7.08 4.47
C GLY A 312 -6.32 7.96 3.23
N ASP A 313 -5.32 8.83 3.24
CA ASP A 313 -5.26 9.98 2.34
C ASP A 313 -4.87 9.60 0.90
N GLN A 314 -3.65 9.06 0.71
CA GLN A 314 -3.07 8.93 -0.63
C GLN A 314 -2.19 7.69 -0.81
N PHE A 315 -2.44 6.97 -1.90
CA PHE A 315 -1.61 5.91 -2.44
C PHE A 315 -1.09 6.33 -3.81
N VAL A 316 0.13 5.92 -4.14
CA VAL A 316 0.74 6.16 -5.45
C VAL A 316 1.16 4.83 -6.05
N ALA A 317 0.54 4.44 -7.16
CA ALA A 317 0.88 3.22 -7.88
C ALA A 317 1.95 3.48 -8.94
N GLY A 318 3.12 2.88 -8.74
CA GLY A 318 4.21 2.82 -9.70
C GLY A 318 3.97 1.82 -10.83
N PRO A 319 5.02 1.35 -11.51
CA PRO A 319 4.89 0.40 -12.61
C PRO A 319 4.63 -1.04 -12.14
N LEU A 320 3.78 -1.78 -12.84
CA LEU A 320 3.55 -3.22 -12.60
C LEU A 320 2.98 -3.53 -11.19
N VAL A 321 2.12 -2.66 -10.67
CA VAL A 321 1.40 -2.91 -9.42
C VAL A 321 0.19 -3.80 -9.69
N GLU A 322 -0.08 -4.74 -8.80
CA GLU A 322 -1.20 -5.67 -8.89
C GLU A 322 -1.97 -5.72 -7.56
N LEU A 323 -3.29 -5.49 -7.64
CA LEU A 323 -4.20 -5.59 -6.51
C LEU A 323 -5.17 -6.74 -6.78
N ILE A 324 -5.24 -7.69 -5.86
CA ILE A 324 -6.06 -8.90 -5.94
C ILE A 324 -6.98 -8.93 -4.74
N ASN A 325 -8.29 -9.06 -4.95
CA ASN A 325 -9.26 -9.07 -3.85
C ASN A 325 -9.02 -7.92 -2.85
N THR A 326 -8.79 -6.71 -3.36
CA THR A 326 -8.36 -5.56 -2.56
C THR A 326 -9.47 -4.51 -2.55
N ALA A 327 -9.77 -3.98 -1.36
CA ALA A 327 -10.73 -2.90 -1.19
C ALA A 327 -10.01 -1.55 -1.12
N ASN A 328 -10.34 -0.64 -2.03
CA ASN A 328 -9.84 0.73 -2.01
C ASN A 328 -10.86 1.69 -1.39
N GLU A 329 -10.52 2.32 -0.27
CA GLU A 329 -11.29 3.41 0.36
C GLU A 329 -10.55 4.76 0.29
N SER A 330 -9.46 4.81 -0.48
CA SER A 330 -8.55 5.95 -0.57
C SER A 330 -8.48 6.52 -1.98
N THR A 331 -7.65 7.55 -2.15
CA THR A 331 -7.20 7.97 -3.48
C THR A 331 -5.96 7.17 -3.90
N ILE A 332 -6.04 6.47 -5.03
CA ILE A 332 -4.89 5.83 -5.69
C ILE A 332 -4.53 6.63 -6.94
N ASP A 333 -3.39 7.31 -6.91
CA ASP A 333 -2.82 7.96 -8.09
C ASP A 333 -1.94 6.99 -8.87
N ILE A 334 -2.30 6.70 -10.11
CA ILE A 334 -1.54 5.82 -11.01
C ILE A 334 -0.54 6.67 -11.80
N LEU A 335 0.75 6.41 -11.57
CA LEU A 335 1.87 7.00 -12.33
C LEU A 335 2.49 5.99 -13.33
N GLY A 336 2.14 4.71 -13.22
CA GLY A 336 2.56 3.66 -14.14
C GLY A 336 1.39 2.75 -14.53
N ASP A 337 1.52 1.45 -14.22
CA ASP A 337 0.52 0.44 -14.55
C ASP A 337 -0.03 -0.17 -13.24
N LEU A 338 -1.34 -0.04 -13.02
CA LEU A 338 -2.08 -0.71 -11.96
C LEU A 338 -2.98 -1.79 -12.58
N THR A 339 -2.89 -3.02 -12.07
CA THR A 339 -3.81 -4.10 -12.44
C THR A 339 -4.73 -4.42 -11.28
N LEU A 340 -6.04 -4.28 -11.49
CA LEU A 340 -7.07 -4.80 -10.59
C LEU A 340 -7.45 -6.21 -11.05
N ARG A 341 -7.47 -7.15 -10.12
CA ARG A 341 -7.97 -8.52 -10.35
C ARG A 341 -9.28 -8.79 -9.62
N SER A 342 -9.92 -9.91 -9.98
CA SER A 342 -11.13 -10.46 -9.35
C SER A 342 -11.21 -10.24 -7.83
N GLY A 343 -12.41 -9.90 -7.36
CA GLY A 343 -12.71 -9.52 -5.97
C GLY A 343 -12.26 -8.11 -5.56
N SER A 344 -11.73 -7.28 -6.45
CA SER A 344 -11.34 -5.91 -6.08
C SER A 344 -12.54 -4.97 -6.01
N GLU A 345 -12.59 -4.16 -4.95
CA GLU A 345 -13.60 -3.13 -4.73
C GLU A 345 -12.97 -1.74 -4.77
N ASN A 346 -13.66 -0.78 -5.35
CA ASN A 346 -13.27 0.63 -5.32
C ASN A 346 -14.41 1.47 -4.73
N ASN A 347 -14.23 1.94 -3.49
CA ASN A 347 -15.10 2.88 -2.80
C ASN A 347 -14.48 4.28 -2.67
N GLY A 348 -13.21 4.42 -3.05
CA GLY A 348 -12.48 5.69 -3.12
C GLY A 348 -12.36 6.23 -4.54
N THR A 349 -11.18 6.78 -4.85
CA THR A 349 -10.88 7.33 -6.20
C THR A 349 -9.64 6.64 -6.77
N ILE A 350 -9.74 6.11 -7.98
CA ILE A 350 -8.59 5.68 -8.78
C ILE A 350 -8.34 6.73 -9.84
N ARG A 351 -7.22 7.45 -9.75
CA ARG A 351 -6.89 8.56 -10.63
C ARG A 351 -5.71 8.21 -11.53
N LEU A 352 -5.91 8.26 -12.84
CA LEU A 352 -4.87 8.05 -13.83
C LEU A 352 -4.20 9.39 -14.12
N ARG A 353 -3.07 9.67 -13.46
CA ARG A 353 -2.35 10.93 -13.56
C ARG A 353 -1.24 10.88 -14.60
N SER A 354 -1.50 11.46 -15.77
CA SER A 354 -0.45 11.68 -16.76
C SER A 354 0.49 12.83 -16.35
N SER A 355 1.79 12.72 -16.63
CA SER A 355 2.69 13.89 -16.65
C SER A 355 2.80 14.48 -18.06
N MET A 356 2.97 15.80 -18.17
CA MET A 356 3.12 16.49 -19.47
C MET A 356 4.40 16.09 -20.24
N TYR A 357 5.35 15.44 -19.57
CA TYR A 357 6.72 15.29 -20.05
C TYR A 357 7.25 13.86 -20.08
N ASP A 358 6.52 12.90 -19.51
CA ASP A 358 6.95 11.51 -19.47
C ASP A 358 6.32 10.71 -20.61
N GLU A 359 7.10 9.82 -21.23
CA GLU A 359 6.59 8.88 -22.23
C GLU A 359 5.78 7.75 -21.57
N ALA A 360 5.74 7.71 -20.24
CA ALA A 360 4.98 6.75 -19.46
C ALA A 360 3.47 7.03 -19.51
N TYR A 361 2.71 6.01 -19.91
CA TYR A 361 1.26 5.99 -19.81
C TYR A 361 0.85 5.68 -18.36
N SER A 362 -0.23 6.31 -17.90
CA SER A 362 -0.96 5.88 -16.70
C SER A 362 -2.05 4.91 -17.12
N ILE A 363 -1.90 3.65 -16.74
CA ILE A 363 -2.77 2.57 -17.22
C ILE A 363 -3.42 1.86 -16.04
N LEU A 364 -4.76 1.86 -16.06
CA LEU A 364 -5.57 0.95 -15.25
C LEU A 364 -5.92 -0.27 -16.09
N LYS A 365 -5.46 -1.45 -15.67
CA LYS A 365 -5.83 -2.74 -16.25
C LYS A 365 -6.84 -3.42 -15.34
N ILE A 366 -7.90 -3.94 -15.92
CA ILE A 366 -8.88 -4.77 -15.19
C ILE A 366 -8.79 -6.18 -15.78
N ASN A 367 -8.55 -7.15 -14.90
CA ASN A 367 -8.34 -8.55 -15.24
C ASN A 367 -9.35 -9.43 -14.48
N GLY A 368 -9.99 -10.34 -15.20
CA GLY A 368 -11.04 -11.21 -14.69
C GLY A 368 -12.44 -10.82 -15.17
N ASP A 369 -13.33 -11.81 -15.18
CA ASP A 369 -14.72 -11.66 -15.62
C ASP A 369 -15.63 -11.04 -14.56
N GLU A 370 -15.13 -10.83 -13.34
CA GLU A 370 -15.86 -10.18 -12.25
C GLU A 370 -15.76 -8.65 -12.36
N PRO A 371 -16.86 -7.92 -12.12
CA PRO A 371 -16.84 -6.46 -12.09
C PRO A 371 -15.98 -5.93 -10.94
N VAL A 372 -15.31 -4.79 -11.18
CA VAL A 372 -14.82 -3.96 -10.08
C VAL A 372 -16.04 -3.40 -9.36
N GLU A 373 -16.29 -3.86 -8.14
CA GLU A 373 -17.42 -3.45 -7.31
C GLU A 373 -17.15 -2.17 -6.51
N GLY A 374 -18.15 -1.70 -5.76
CA GLY A 374 -18.09 -0.50 -4.91
C GLY A 374 -18.74 0.74 -5.53
N GLU A 375 -18.65 1.85 -4.83
CA GLU A 375 -19.31 3.14 -5.16
C GLU A 375 -18.31 4.28 -5.53
N GLY A 376 -17.11 3.89 -5.94
CA GLY A 376 -15.98 4.79 -6.16
C GLY A 376 -15.90 5.41 -7.56
N ILE A 377 -14.91 6.29 -7.71
CA ILE A 377 -14.65 7.02 -8.95
C ILE A 377 -13.38 6.46 -9.63
N ILE A 378 -13.42 6.35 -10.95
CA ILE A 378 -12.24 6.16 -11.80
C ILE A 378 -12.08 7.43 -12.65
N GLU A 379 -11.02 8.19 -12.40
CA GLU A 379 -10.76 9.49 -13.03
C GLU A 379 -9.62 9.39 -14.03
N LEU A 380 -9.91 9.65 -15.31
CA LEU A 380 -8.90 9.80 -16.35
C LEU A 380 -8.49 11.28 -16.47
N GLU A 381 -7.38 11.66 -15.84
CA GLU A 381 -6.86 13.02 -15.95
C GLU A 381 -6.14 13.21 -17.28
N ASN A 382 -6.78 13.93 -18.20
CA ASN A 382 -6.20 14.34 -19.46
C ASN A 382 -6.42 15.84 -19.62
N THR A 383 -5.35 16.62 -19.40
CA THR A 383 -5.42 18.08 -19.50
C THR A 383 -4.87 18.59 -20.84
N ILE A 384 -5.18 19.85 -21.16
CA ILE A 384 -4.71 20.49 -22.39
C ILE A 384 -3.18 20.51 -22.40
N GLY A 385 -2.57 19.84 -23.39
CA GLY A 385 -1.12 19.72 -23.54
C GLY A 385 -0.58 18.30 -23.40
N HIS A 386 -1.34 17.37 -22.81
CA HIS A 386 -0.98 15.95 -22.76
C HIS A 386 -1.30 15.25 -24.08
N ARG A 387 -0.77 14.05 -24.28
CA ARG A 387 -1.26 13.18 -25.36
C ARG A 387 -2.60 12.60 -24.94
N HIS A 388 -3.53 12.44 -25.88
CA HIS A 388 -4.86 11.90 -25.59
C HIS A 388 -4.82 10.45 -25.06
N ASP A 389 -3.70 9.76 -25.31
CA ASP A 389 -3.47 8.40 -24.88
C ASP A 389 -2.70 8.28 -23.58
N SER A 390 -2.44 9.38 -22.87
CA SER A 390 -1.67 9.29 -21.64
C SER A 390 -2.39 8.54 -20.50
N SER A 391 -3.73 8.61 -20.45
CA SER A 391 -4.55 7.96 -19.42
C SER A 391 -5.43 6.90 -20.07
N GLN A 392 -5.31 5.65 -19.63
CA GLN A 392 -5.95 4.52 -20.31
C GLN A 392 -6.54 3.50 -19.35
N ILE A 393 -7.80 3.12 -19.59
CA ILE A 393 -8.38 1.89 -19.07
C ILE A 393 -8.17 0.79 -20.12
N ARG A 394 -7.73 -0.39 -19.67
CA ARG A 394 -7.49 -1.54 -20.55
C ARG A 394 -8.08 -2.83 -20.00
N SER A 395 -8.70 -3.62 -20.87
CA SER A 395 -8.85 -5.06 -20.60
C SER A 395 -7.54 -5.80 -20.86
N VAL A 396 -7.32 -6.90 -20.16
CA VAL A 396 -6.23 -7.82 -20.49
C VAL A 396 -6.58 -8.59 -21.77
N VAL A 397 -5.56 -8.99 -22.54
CA VAL A 397 -5.75 -9.65 -23.84
C VAL A 397 -6.61 -10.90 -23.69
N ASN A 398 -7.69 -11.00 -24.48
CA ASN A 398 -8.71 -12.06 -24.47
C ASN A 398 -9.59 -12.11 -23.21
N GLU A 399 -9.57 -11.08 -22.38
CA GLU A 399 -10.47 -10.91 -21.24
C GLU A 399 -11.39 -9.71 -21.45
N THR A 400 -12.52 -9.72 -20.73
CA THR A 400 -13.47 -8.60 -20.69
C THR A 400 -13.27 -7.88 -19.37
N ALA A 401 -12.93 -6.59 -19.42
CA ALA A 401 -12.94 -5.75 -18.22
C ALA A 401 -14.37 -5.35 -17.90
N ARG A 402 -14.76 -5.42 -16.63
CA ARG A 402 -16.07 -4.97 -16.16
C ARG A 402 -15.94 -3.91 -15.08
N ILE A 403 -16.66 -2.81 -15.25
CA ILE A 403 -16.75 -1.72 -14.28
C ILE A 403 -18.16 -1.77 -13.69
N GLY A 404 -18.27 -2.09 -12.40
CA GLY A 404 -19.54 -2.43 -11.74
C GLY A 404 -20.52 -1.27 -11.62
N TYR A 405 -21.77 -1.60 -11.29
CA TYR A 405 -22.91 -0.68 -11.26
C TYR A 405 -22.73 0.59 -10.41
N GLY A 406 -22.08 0.49 -9.23
CA GLY A 406 -21.85 1.64 -8.36
C GLY A 406 -20.67 2.52 -8.79
N GLN A 407 -19.86 2.09 -9.76
CA GLN A 407 -18.68 2.83 -10.19
C GLN A 407 -19.05 3.99 -11.10
N ARG A 408 -18.24 5.05 -11.03
CA ARG A 408 -18.33 6.20 -11.93
C ARG A 408 -17.00 6.48 -12.62
N VAL A 409 -16.98 6.46 -13.95
CA VAL A 409 -15.80 6.77 -14.76
C VAL A 409 -15.91 8.19 -15.32
N ILE A 410 -14.94 9.05 -15.02
CA ILE A 410 -14.95 10.47 -15.42
C ILE A 410 -13.67 10.88 -16.16
N GLY A 411 -13.70 12.07 -16.77
CA GLY A 411 -12.54 12.67 -17.46
C GLY A 411 -12.49 12.32 -18.94
N GLY A 412 -11.29 12.29 -19.51
CA GLY A 412 -11.07 11.97 -20.92
C GLY A 412 -9.80 11.15 -21.12
N GLY A 413 -9.75 10.33 -22.15
CA GLY A 413 -8.64 9.38 -22.35
C GLY A 413 -8.99 8.24 -23.28
N ARG A 414 -8.41 7.05 -23.02
CA ARG A 414 -8.67 5.85 -23.82
C ARG A 414 -9.27 4.70 -23.02
N ILE A 415 -10.19 3.97 -23.66
CA ILE A 415 -10.67 2.66 -23.22
C ILE A 415 -10.29 1.64 -24.29
N LEU A 416 -9.39 0.72 -23.97
CA LEU A 416 -8.84 -0.27 -24.92
C LEU A 416 -9.13 -1.70 -24.49
N GLY A 417 -9.24 -2.59 -25.48
CA GLY A 417 -9.77 -3.94 -25.24
C GLY A 417 -11.28 -3.89 -25.04
N ARG A 418 -11.87 -5.05 -24.69
CA ARG A 418 -13.32 -5.15 -24.46
C ARG A 418 -13.65 -4.74 -23.04
N VAL A 419 -14.38 -3.64 -22.89
CA VAL A 419 -14.77 -3.09 -21.58
C VAL A 419 -16.29 -2.99 -21.51
N VAL A 420 -16.88 -3.56 -20.47
CA VAL A 420 -18.30 -3.45 -20.14
C VAL A 420 -18.45 -2.45 -19.00
N ILE A 421 -19.27 -1.42 -19.21
CA ILE A 421 -19.67 -0.48 -18.18
C ILE A 421 -21.04 -0.94 -17.67
N GLU A 422 -21.13 -1.22 -16.38
CA GLU A 422 -22.39 -1.49 -15.68
C GLU A 422 -22.85 -0.26 -14.88
N GLY A 423 -21.94 0.63 -14.51
CA GLY A 423 -22.20 1.89 -13.80
C GLY A 423 -22.28 3.11 -14.72
N GLU A 424 -21.68 4.22 -14.29
CA GLU A 424 -21.74 5.49 -15.01
C GLU A 424 -20.44 5.78 -15.78
N LEU A 425 -20.58 6.20 -17.03
CA LEU A 425 -19.51 6.80 -17.83
C LEU A 425 -19.86 8.26 -18.12
N ALA A 426 -19.04 9.19 -17.66
CA ALA A 426 -19.25 10.63 -17.80
C ALA A 426 -17.99 11.33 -18.35
N PRO A 427 -17.80 11.34 -19.70
CA PRO A 427 -16.75 12.11 -20.32
C PRO A 427 -16.84 13.57 -19.89
N SER A 428 -15.78 14.10 -19.26
CA SER A 428 -15.83 15.40 -18.59
C SER A 428 -14.45 16.05 -18.46
N GLY A 429 -14.41 17.26 -17.90
CA GLY A 429 -13.18 18.02 -17.72
C GLY A 429 -12.72 18.76 -18.98
N PRO A 430 -11.45 19.21 -19.04
CA PRO A 430 -10.96 20.12 -20.08
C PRO A 430 -10.76 19.46 -21.46
N ARG A 431 -10.81 18.12 -21.52
CA ARG A 431 -10.80 17.32 -22.75
C ARG A 431 -11.78 16.16 -22.60
N PRO A 432 -13.09 16.42 -22.74
CA PRO A 432 -14.12 15.45 -22.39
C PRO A 432 -14.36 14.42 -23.50
N GLU A 433 -13.31 14.00 -24.22
CA GLU A 433 -13.37 12.98 -25.24
C GLU A 433 -12.87 11.64 -24.67
N MET A 434 -13.64 10.58 -24.91
CA MET A 434 -13.22 9.21 -24.63
C MET A 434 -13.02 8.45 -25.93
N GLU A 435 -11.77 8.09 -26.22
CA GLU A 435 -11.41 7.26 -27.36
C GLU A 435 -11.54 5.78 -27.01
N VAL A 436 -12.36 5.04 -27.73
CA VAL A 436 -12.73 3.66 -27.37
C VAL A 436 -12.41 2.66 -28.47
N LEU A 437 -11.99 1.45 -28.10
CA LEU A 437 -11.80 0.34 -29.04
C LEU A 437 -12.98 -0.64 -29.04
N ASP A 438 -13.40 -1.15 -27.88
CA ASP A 438 -14.54 -2.08 -27.77
C ASP A 438 -15.25 -1.82 -26.44
N LEU A 439 -16.32 -1.03 -26.49
CA LEU A 439 -17.07 -0.56 -25.33
C LEU A 439 -18.50 -1.11 -25.38
N VAL A 440 -18.95 -1.69 -24.29
CA VAL A 440 -20.31 -2.21 -24.13
C VAL A 440 -20.95 -1.53 -22.94
N PHE A 441 -22.12 -0.95 -23.12
CA PHE A 441 -22.97 -0.52 -22.01
C PHE A 441 -23.89 -1.68 -21.61
N ASP A 442 -23.99 -1.95 -20.31
CA ASP A 442 -24.96 -2.89 -19.75
C ASP A 442 -26.36 -2.25 -19.62
N ASP A 443 -27.39 -3.06 -19.32
CA ASP A 443 -28.78 -2.61 -19.12
C ASP A 443 -28.90 -1.54 -18.01
N ASN A 444 -28.02 -1.58 -17.01
CA ASN A 444 -28.04 -0.64 -15.89
C ASN A 444 -27.10 0.56 -16.06
N ALA A 445 -26.32 0.57 -17.14
CA ALA A 445 -25.29 1.57 -17.34
C ALA A 445 -25.90 2.94 -17.68
N THR A 446 -25.17 4.01 -17.34
CA THR A 446 -25.53 5.38 -17.70
C THR A 446 -24.38 6.04 -18.45
N LEU A 447 -24.63 6.57 -19.65
CA LEU A 447 -23.77 7.56 -20.30
C LEU A 447 -24.27 8.95 -19.91
N GLU A 448 -23.50 9.70 -19.13
CA GLU A 448 -23.83 11.07 -18.76
C GLU A 448 -23.02 12.09 -19.56
N LEU A 449 -23.70 13.07 -20.16
CA LEU A 449 -23.08 14.15 -20.95
C LEU A 449 -23.61 15.51 -20.52
N GLU A 450 -22.71 16.37 -20.04
CA GLU A 450 -23.01 17.79 -19.81
C GLU A 450 -22.72 18.60 -21.07
N LEU A 451 -23.75 18.96 -21.84
CA LEU A 451 -23.57 19.64 -23.12
C LEU A 451 -23.24 21.12 -22.94
N ARG A 452 -22.31 21.59 -23.75
CA ARG A 452 -21.88 22.99 -23.86
C ARG A 452 -21.93 23.41 -25.33
N SER A 453 -21.56 24.66 -25.62
CA SER A 453 -21.54 25.18 -26.98
C SER A 453 -20.73 24.28 -27.91
N SER A 454 -21.35 23.76 -28.98
CA SER A 454 -20.72 22.90 -30.00
C SER A 454 -19.63 23.61 -30.82
N THR A 455 -19.55 24.94 -30.73
CA THR A 455 -18.67 25.78 -31.57
C THR A 455 -17.52 26.42 -30.83
N GLN A 456 -17.60 26.53 -29.49
CA GLN A 456 -16.59 27.20 -28.67
C GLN A 456 -15.82 26.23 -27.75
N ASP A 457 -16.48 25.18 -27.29
CA ASP A 457 -15.90 24.17 -26.41
C ASP A 457 -15.86 22.82 -27.14
N GLU A 458 -14.91 21.95 -26.78
CA GLU A 458 -14.96 20.55 -27.19
C GLU A 458 -16.06 19.86 -26.35
N PRO A 459 -17.19 19.44 -26.94
CA PRO A 459 -18.27 18.82 -26.17
C PRO A 459 -17.89 17.40 -25.72
N PRO A 460 -18.48 16.92 -24.62
CA PRO A 460 -18.25 15.57 -24.16
C PRO A 460 -18.75 14.55 -25.20
N ARG A 461 -17.92 13.55 -25.53
CA ARG A 461 -18.25 12.55 -26.56
C ARG A 461 -17.46 11.25 -26.41
N ILE A 462 -17.97 10.20 -27.07
CA ILE A 462 -17.26 8.95 -27.31
C ILE A 462 -16.79 8.91 -28.77
N THR A 463 -15.50 8.67 -28.98
CA THR A 463 -14.89 8.53 -30.30
C THR A 463 -14.38 7.11 -30.48
N MET A 464 -14.92 6.37 -31.45
CA MET A 464 -14.44 5.06 -31.83
C MET A 464 -13.10 5.17 -32.57
N LEU A 465 -12.09 4.50 -32.04
CA LEU A 465 -10.82 4.25 -32.72
C LEU A 465 -11.06 3.42 -34.00
N PRO A 466 -10.10 3.34 -34.93
CA PRO A 466 -10.28 2.61 -36.19
C PRO A 466 -10.71 1.15 -35.97
N ALA A 467 -11.81 0.75 -36.62
CA ALA A 467 -12.48 -0.55 -36.42
C ALA A 467 -13.00 -0.79 -34.99
N GLY A 468 -13.19 0.28 -34.22
CA GLY A 468 -13.74 0.22 -32.88
C GLY A 468 -15.23 -0.11 -32.87
N ARG A 469 -15.73 -0.54 -31.71
CA ARG A 469 -17.10 -0.99 -31.52
C ARG A 469 -17.69 -0.34 -30.27
N VAL A 470 -18.94 0.09 -30.39
CA VAL A 470 -19.75 0.53 -29.26
C VAL A 470 -21.09 -0.20 -29.33
N GLU A 471 -21.47 -0.87 -28.25
CA GLU A 471 -22.78 -1.49 -28.05
C GLU A 471 -23.53 -0.70 -26.99
N LEU A 472 -24.62 -0.04 -27.40
CA LEU A 472 -25.44 0.81 -26.55
C LEU A 472 -26.53 0.01 -25.85
N ASN A 473 -26.72 0.32 -24.58
CA ASN A 473 -27.78 -0.18 -23.72
C ASN A 473 -27.96 0.80 -22.55
N GLY A 474 -28.92 0.55 -21.67
CA GLY A 474 -29.09 1.35 -20.45
C GLY A 474 -29.60 2.77 -20.74
N THR A 475 -29.02 3.78 -20.09
CA THR A 475 -29.55 5.16 -20.11
C THR A 475 -28.57 6.14 -20.75
N LEU A 476 -29.05 6.98 -21.67
CA LEU A 476 -28.38 8.23 -22.03
C LEU A 476 -28.95 9.34 -21.14
N ARG A 477 -28.11 9.97 -20.33
CA ARG A 477 -28.46 11.17 -19.56
C ARG A 477 -27.74 12.37 -20.13
N VAL A 478 -28.50 13.42 -20.42
CA VAL A 478 -27.98 14.70 -20.88
C VAL A 478 -28.32 15.78 -19.86
N THR A 479 -27.35 16.66 -19.59
CA THR A 479 -27.55 17.84 -18.74
C THR A 479 -27.05 19.09 -19.47
N LEU A 480 -27.55 20.24 -19.04
CA LEU A 480 -27.13 21.55 -19.52
C LEU A 480 -26.67 22.39 -18.32
N PRO A 481 -25.50 23.06 -18.39
CA PRO A 481 -25.13 24.06 -17.41
C PRO A 481 -26.19 25.16 -17.33
N PRO A 482 -26.48 25.73 -16.15
CA PRO A 482 -27.54 26.74 -15.98
C PRO A 482 -27.42 27.97 -16.91
N GLU A 483 -26.19 28.29 -17.32
CA GLU A 483 -25.87 29.41 -18.22
C GLU A 483 -26.01 29.08 -19.72
N PHE A 484 -26.23 27.81 -20.07
CA PHE A 484 -26.24 27.34 -21.45
C PHE A 484 -27.66 27.02 -21.93
N SER A 485 -28.03 27.63 -23.05
CA SER A 485 -29.26 27.31 -23.78
C SER A 485 -28.89 26.93 -25.21
N PRO A 486 -29.21 25.70 -25.65
CA PRO A 486 -29.11 25.29 -27.05
C PRO A 486 -29.81 26.24 -28.02
N SER A 487 -29.19 26.44 -29.19
CA SER A 487 -29.78 27.11 -30.35
C SER A 487 -30.33 26.08 -31.35
N PRO A 488 -31.32 26.42 -32.20
CA PRO A 488 -31.77 25.50 -33.23
C PRO A 488 -30.63 25.14 -34.19
N GLY A 489 -30.49 23.86 -34.48
CA GLY A 489 -29.44 23.30 -35.32
C GLY A 489 -28.15 22.94 -34.57
N ASP A 490 -28.02 23.31 -33.29
CA ASP A 490 -26.88 22.85 -32.49
C ASP A 490 -26.89 21.32 -32.46
N THR A 491 -25.76 20.73 -32.89
CA THR A 491 -25.61 19.29 -33.06
C THR A 491 -24.40 18.83 -32.26
N TRP A 492 -24.59 17.81 -31.44
CA TRP A 492 -23.56 17.15 -30.67
C TRP A 492 -23.40 15.71 -31.13
N GLN A 493 -22.15 15.32 -31.39
CA GLN A 493 -21.82 13.93 -31.60
C GLN A 493 -21.68 13.24 -30.25
N VAL A 494 -22.65 12.37 -29.91
CA VAL A 494 -22.64 11.57 -28.68
C VAL A 494 -21.65 10.41 -28.85
N VAL A 495 -21.77 9.69 -29.97
CA VAL A 495 -20.82 8.65 -30.40
C VAL A 495 -20.43 8.90 -31.85
N GLY A 496 -19.15 8.75 -32.18
CA GLY A 496 -18.68 8.91 -33.57
C GLY A 496 -17.47 8.07 -33.93
N SER A 497 -17.33 7.72 -35.21
CA SER A 497 -16.11 7.11 -35.73
C SER A 497 -15.00 8.12 -35.99
N SER A 498 -13.76 7.74 -35.69
CA SER A 498 -12.58 8.48 -36.19
C SER A 498 -12.55 8.47 -37.74
N THR A 499 -12.33 9.65 -38.33
CA THR A 499 -12.69 9.97 -39.72
C THR A 499 -11.77 9.41 -40.81
N TRP A 500 -10.69 8.69 -40.48
CA TRP A 500 -9.56 8.56 -41.43
C TRP A 500 -9.15 7.14 -41.88
N LYS A 501 -9.71 6.05 -41.35
CA LYS A 501 -9.17 4.71 -41.68
C LYS A 501 -10.21 3.65 -41.97
N VAL A 502 -10.96 3.25 -40.95
CA VAL A 502 -11.96 2.18 -41.00
C VAL A 502 -13.06 2.63 -40.06
N PRO A 503 -14.31 2.75 -40.53
CA PRO A 503 -15.40 3.19 -39.68
C PRO A 503 -15.56 2.24 -38.50
N GLY A 504 -15.88 2.80 -37.34
CA GLY A 504 -16.34 2.03 -36.19
C GLY A 504 -17.71 1.40 -36.47
N THR A 505 -18.15 0.54 -35.55
CA THR A 505 -19.50 -0.06 -35.59
C THR A 505 -20.24 0.34 -34.33
N LEU A 506 -21.35 1.04 -34.51
CA LEU A 506 -22.32 1.33 -33.47
C LEU A 506 -23.47 0.32 -33.56
N SER A 507 -23.87 -0.24 -32.44
CA SER A 507 -24.97 -1.21 -32.35
C SER A 507 -25.72 -1.03 -31.03
N GLY A 508 -26.88 -1.67 -30.91
CA GLY A 508 -27.77 -1.48 -29.75
C GLY A 508 -28.44 -0.10 -29.76
N GLN A 509 -29.22 0.17 -28.71
CA GLN A 509 -29.90 1.44 -28.45
C GLN A 509 -29.97 1.64 -26.94
N PHE A 510 -29.99 2.89 -26.48
CA PHE A 510 -30.31 3.17 -25.09
C PHE A 510 -31.78 2.79 -24.81
N ASN A 511 -32.01 2.11 -23.68
CA ASN A 511 -33.34 1.77 -23.19
C ASN A 511 -34.09 3.00 -22.69
N THR A 512 -33.35 3.94 -22.09
CA THR A 512 -33.89 5.18 -21.52
C THR A 512 -33.12 6.38 -22.05
N ILE A 513 -33.84 7.43 -22.42
CA ILE A 513 -33.29 8.70 -22.89
C ILE A 513 -33.77 9.78 -21.91
N ASP A 514 -32.87 10.27 -21.06
CA ASP A 514 -33.10 11.27 -20.03
C ASP A 514 -32.50 12.60 -20.51
N LEU A 515 -33.34 13.46 -21.09
CA LEU A 515 -32.93 14.73 -21.69
C LEU A 515 -33.47 15.92 -20.88
N PRO A 516 -32.72 17.03 -20.79
CA PRO A 516 -33.18 18.20 -20.09
C PRO A 516 -34.26 18.93 -20.90
N GLU A 517 -35.15 19.64 -20.20
CA GLU A 517 -36.16 20.47 -20.87
C GLU A 517 -35.49 21.60 -21.67
N LEU A 518 -35.98 21.81 -22.89
CA LEU A 518 -35.59 22.92 -23.74
C LEU A 518 -36.61 24.07 -23.66
N PRO A 519 -36.22 25.30 -24.08
CA PRO A 519 -37.18 26.38 -24.25
C PRO A 519 -38.39 25.97 -25.10
N LEU A 520 -39.55 26.57 -24.80
CA LEU A 520 -40.80 26.29 -25.52
C LEU A 520 -40.60 26.39 -27.05
N GLY A 521 -41.02 25.37 -27.78
CA GLY A 521 -40.89 25.29 -29.24
C GLY A 521 -39.63 24.57 -29.74
N MET A 522 -38.77 24.10 -28.85
CA MET A 522 -37.61 23.26 -29.17
C MET A 522 -37.78 21.83 -28.66
N ARG A 523 -37.10 20.91 -29.33
CA ARG A 523 -36.92 19.53 -28.90
C ARG A 523 -35.53 19.02 -29.26
N PHE A 524 -35.08 17.99 -28.57
CA PHE A 524 -33.93 17.21 -29.00
C PHE A 524 -34.37 16.14 -29.99
N ILE A 525 -33.53 15.90 -31.01
CA ILE A 525 -33.67 14.81 -31.96
C ILE A 525 -32.42 13.95 -31.86
N LEU A 526 -32.61 12.66 -31.61
CA LEU A 526 -31.54 11.67 -31.61
C LEU A 526 -31.52 10.95 -32.97
N ASP A 527 -30.41 11.04 -33.69
CA ASP A 527 -30.21 10.36 -34.97
C ASP A 527 -29.06 9.35 -34.83
N GLN A 528 -29.37 8.08 -35.09
CA GLN A 528 -28.43 6.97 -34.96
C GLN A 528 -28.19 6.32 -36.32
N GLY A 529 -26.94 6.38 -36.78
CA GLY A 529 -26.43 5.61 -37.92
C GLY A 529 -25.65 4.37 -37.48
N ASP A 530 -25.06 3.69 -38.46
CA ASP A 530 -24.24 2.49 -38.24
C ASP A 530 -22.89 2.79 -37.55
N ASP A 531 -22.46 4.06 -37.53
CA ASP A 531 -21.15 4.48 -37.02
C ASP A 531 -21.19 5.77 -36.18
N SER A 532 -22.38 6.29 -35.90
CA SER A 532 -22.55 7.57 -35.22
C SER A 532 -23.91 7.69 -34.52
N LEU A 533 -23.91 8.43 -33.41
CA LEU A 533 -25.09 8.86 -32.68
C LEU A 533 -24.97 10.36 -32.49
N THR A 534 -25.91 11.13 -33.02
CA THR A 534 -25.95 12.58 -32.89
C THR A 534 -27.20 13.05 -32.18
N LEU A 535 -27.05 14.06 -31.34
CA LEU A 535 -28.14 14.74 -30.67
C LEU A 535 -28.22 16.17 -31.23
N THR A 536 -29.38 16.54 -31.75
CA THR A 536 -29.59 17.85 -32.38
C THR A 536 -30.71 18.58 -31.67
N ALA A 537 -30.45 19.80 -31.21
CA ALA A 537 -31.51 20.71 -30.79
C ALA A 537 -32.21 21.25 -32.04
N SER A 538 -33.50 20.97 -32.20
CA SER A 538 -34.28 21.39 -33.36
C SER A 538 -35.57 22.08 -32.93
N CYS A 539 -36.18 22.83 -33.83
CA CYS A 539 -37.51 23.37 -33.59
C CYS A 539 -38.55 22.27 -33.70
N THR A 540 -39.41 22.16 -32.69
CA THR A 540 -40.49 21.16 -32.67
C THR A 540 -41.44 21.33 -33.86
N ALA A 541 -41.67 22.58 -34.31
CA ALA A 541 -42.59 22.88 -35.40
C ALA A 541 -41.95 22.91 -36.80
N ASP A 542 -40.62 22.80 -36.92
CA ASP A 542 -39.92 22.65 -38.20
C ASP A 542 -39.77 21.14 -38.50
N PHE A 543 -40.83 20.55 -39.03
CA PHE A 543 -40.95 19.11 -39.20
C PHE A 543 -40.18 18.60 -40.42
N ASN A 544 -39.99 19.46 -41.43
CA ASN A 544 -39.23 19.08 -42.62
C ASN A 544 -37.73 19.42 -42.51
N GLY A 545 -37.34 20.15 -41.46
CA GLY A 545 -35.95 20.52 -41.16
C GLY A 545 -35.37 21.54 -42.12
N ASP A 546 -36.21 22.34 -42.81
CA ASP A 546 -35.77 23.32 -43.80
C ASP A 546 -35.39 24.68 -43.19
N GLY A 547 -35.54 24.83 -41.87
CA GLY A 547 -35.24 26.03 -41.11
C GLY A 547 -36.36 27.06 -41.12
N SER A 548 -37.51 26.79 -41.76
CA SER A 548 -38.63 27.72 -41.89
C SER A 548 -39.96 27.10 -41.50
N ILE A 549 -40.50 27.45 -40.33
CA ILE A 549 -41.84 27.00 -39.91
C ILE A 549 -42.92 27.57 -40.85
N ASN A 550 -43.52 26.70 -41.66
CA ASN A 550 -44.52 27.08 -42.65
C ASN A 550 -45.57 25.98 -42.89
N PHE A 551 -46.42 26.14 -43.91
CA PHE A 551 -47.48 25.17 -44.21
C PHE A 551 -46.95 23.77 -44.54
N LEU A 552 -45.71 23.65 -45.04
CA LEU A 552 -45.09 22.37 -45.35
C LEU A 552 -44.88 21.54 -44.09
N ASP A 553 -44.51 22.15 -42.96
CA ASP A 553 -44.37 21.47 -41.67
C ASP A 553 -45.70 20.95 -41.16
N VAL A 554 -46.75 21.78 -41.25
CA VAL A 554 -48.11 21.37 -40.88
C VAL A 554 -48.54 20.18 -41.72
N SER A 555 -48.24 20.22 -43.03
CA SER A 555 -48.59 19.13 -43.95
C SER A 555 -47.86 17.84 -43.63
N LEU A 556 -46.57 17.92 -43.26
CA LEU A 556 -45.75 16.78 -42.89
C LEU A 556 -46.16 16.20 -41.53
N PHE A 557 -46.34 17.04 -40.50
CA PHE A 557 -46.87 16.62 -39.20
C PHE A 557 -48.22 15.90 -39.37
N THR A 558 -49.15 16.48 -40.13
CA THR A 558 -50.47 15.86 -40.38
C THR A 558 -50.34 14.50 -41.06
N GLN A 559 -49.40 14.36 -42.00
CA GLN A 559 -49.15 13.09 -42.69
C GLN A 559 -48.61 12.04 -41.71
N LEU A 560 -47.61 12.40 -40.91
CA LEU A 560 -46.96 11.52 -39.92
C LEU A 560 -47.93 11.11 -38.80
N PHE A 561 -48.72 12.06 -38.31
CA PHE A 561 -49.74 11.87 -37.28
C PHE A 561 -50.80 10.86 -37.73
N VAL A 562 -51.29 10.96 -38.97
CA VAL A 562 -52.27 10.00 -39.51
C VAL A 562 -51.67 8.61 -39.76
N SER A 563 -50.35 8.51 -39.99
CA SER A 563 -49.65 7.23 -40.10
C SER A 563 -49.19 6.66 -38.75
N HIS A 564 -49.45 7.34 -37.63
CA HIS A 564 -48.91 7.01 -36.30
C HIS A 564 -47.39 6.82 -36.34
N ASP A 565 -46.71 7.72 -37.04
CA ASP A 565 -45.25 7.74 -37.06
C ASP A 565 -44.74 8.28 -35.72
N PRO A 566 -43.83 7.60 -35.02
CA PRO A 566 -43.30 8.04 -33.71
C PRO A 566 -42.80 9.48 -33.67
N MET A 567 -42.37 10.07 -34.80
CA MET A 567 -41.95 11.47 -34.85
C MET A 567 -43.08 12.49 -34.57
N SER A 568 -44.34 12.05 -34.63
CA SER A 568 -45.55 12.86 -34.42
C SER A 568 -46.20 12.69 -33.04
N ASP A 569 -45.67 11.78 -32.21
CA ASP A 569 -45.99 11.67 -30.77
C ASP A 569 -45.09 12.68 -30.03
N LEU A 570 -45.61 13.88 -29.82
CA LEU A 570 -44.82 15.02 -29.33
C LEU A 570 -44.72 15.06 -27.80
N ASN A 571 -45.68 14.48 -27.10
CA ASN A 571 -45.63 14.36 -25.64
C ASN A 571 -45.00 13.03 -25.18
N ALA A 572 -44.64 12.15 -26.13
CA ALA A 572 -43.99 10.86 -25.93
C ALA A 572 -44.77 9.90 -25.02
N ASP A 573 -46.11 9.98 -25.01
CA ASP A 573 -46.96 9.09 -24.20
C ASP A 573 -47.36 7.78 -24.92
N GLY A 574 -46.97 7.63 -26.19
CA GLY A 574 -47.27 6.48 -27.04
C GLY A 574 -48.66 6.52 -27.67
N VAL A 575 -49.42 7.61 -27.51
CA VAL A 575 -50.79 7.78 -27.97
C VAL A 575 -50.92 9.00 -28.87
N PHE A 576 -51.05 8.75 -30.18
CA PHE A 576 -51.27 9.79 -31.18
C PHE A 576 -52.67 10.40 -31.08
N ASP A 577 -52.82 11.49 -30.34
CA ASP A 577 -54.12 12.12 -30.08
C ASP A 577 -54.13 13.66 -30.12
N PHE A 578 -55.15 14.26 -29.52
CA PHE A 578 -55.31 15.72 -29.50
C PHE A 578 -54.18 16.44 -28.73
N PHE A 579 -53.51 15.77 -27.79
CA PHE A 579 -52.44 16.35 -27.00
C PHE A 579 -51.20 16.62 -27.87
N ASP A 580 -50.83 15.72 -28.78
CA ASP A 580 -49.74 15.96 -29.76
C ASP A 580 -50.04 17.13 -30.69
N VAL A 581 -51.28 17.19 -31.20
CA VAL A 581 -51.71 18.30 -32.06
C VAL A 581 -51.65 19.61 -31.30
N THR A 582 -52.01 19.60 -30.02
CA THR A 582 -51.94 20.79 -29.17
C THR A 582 -50.49 21.22 -28.95
N GLU A 583 -49.58 20.28 -28.72
CA GLU A 583 -48.15 20.54 -28.55
C GLU A 583 -47.53 21.10 -29.83
N PHE A 584 -47.86 20.52 -30.99
CA PHE A 584 -47.44 21.04 -32.30
C PHE A 584 -47.92 22.48 -32.52
N VAL A 585 -49.21 22.76 -32.25
CA VAL A 585 -49.78 24.12 -32.42
C VAL A 585 -49.13 25.12 -31.47
N GLN A 586 -48.83 24.72 -30.24
CA GLN A 586 -48.12 25.57 -29.28
C GLN A 586 -46.70 25.88 -29.77
N ALA A 587 -45.95 24.88 -30.23
CA ALA A 587 -44.62 25.08 -30.82
C ALA A 587 -44.67 25.96 -32.08
N TYR A 588 -45.64 25.74 -32.97
CA TYR A 588 -45.83 26.53 -34.19
C TYR A 588 -46.13 28.01 -33.87
N ALA A 589 -46.97 28.26 -32.85
CA ALA A 589 -47.30 29.61 -32.42
C ALA A 589 -46.16 30.31 -31.69
N ALA A 590 -45.34 29.57 -30.93
CA ALA A 590 -44.14 30.08 -30.28
C ALA A 590 -43.05 30.47 -31.30
N GLY A 591 -43.00 29.77 -32.43
CA GLY A 591 -41.94 29.90 -33.43
C GLY A 591 -40.63 29.25 -32.99
N CYS A 592 -39.60 29.32 -33.83
CA CYS A 592 -38.25 28.93 -33.46
C CYS A 592 -37.60 30.04 -32.63
N PRO A 593 -37.11 29.76 -31.40
CA PRO A 593 -36.26 30.69 -30.68
C PRO A 593 -35.02 31.02 -31.54
N SER A 594 -34.77 32.32 -31.75
CA SER A 594 -33.67 32.83 -32.59
C SER A 594 -32.39 33.06 -31.82
#